data_AF-A0A8X6RS40-F1
#
_entry.id   AF-A0A8X6RS40-F1
#
_cell.length_a   1.000
_cell.length_b   1.000
_cell.length_c   1.000
_cell.angle_alpha   90.00
_cell.angle_beta   90.00
_cell.angle_gamma   90.00
#
_symmetry.space_group_name_H-M   'P 1'
#
loop_
_entity.id
_entity.type
_entity.pdbx_description
1 polymer ?
#
loop_
_entity_poly.entity_id
_entity_poly.type
_entity_poly.pdbx_seq_one_letter_code
_entity_poly.pdbx_strand_id
1 'polypeptide(L)'
;MVWGVISWRGLGPLVTLHGKVKAAHYVNILRDQVHPFVQTSFPGECPLYQDDNASIHTAKIVQEWFAEHEGEVGHLDWPPQSPDLNIIEHLWGYLESKLVLDSLHNLRFRH
;
A
#
# COMPACT_ATOMS: atom_id res chain seq x y z
N MET A 1 0.02 10.80 -7.24
CA MET A 1 -0.55 9.90 -6.21
C MET A 1 0.63 9.27 -5.48
N VAL A 2 0.48 8.93 -4.20
CA VAL A 2 1.49 8.14 -3.49
C VAL A 2 0.90 6.77 -3.19
N TRP A 3 1.75 5.75 -3.16
CA TRP A 3 1.44 4.42 -2.68
C TRP A 3 2.40 4.07 -1.56
N GLY A 4 1.92 3.38 -0.54
CA GLY A 4 2.76 2.93 0.56
C GLY A 4 2.25 1.63 1.14
N VAL A 5 3.11 0.97 1.90
CA VAL A 5 2.76 -0.23 2.67
C VAL A 5 3.28 -0.08 4.09
N ILE A 6 2.51 -0.61 5.05
CA ILE A 6 2.88 -0.64 6.46
C ILE A 6 2.65 -2.04 7.02
N SER A 7 3.34 -2.35 8.10
CA SER A 7 3.09 -3.54 8.89
C SER A 7 3.28 -3.25 10.37
N TRP A 8 2.95 -4.21 11.22
CA TRP A 8 3.24 -4.11 12.65
C TRP A 8 4.74 -4.04 12.96
N ARG A 9 5.61 -4.47 12.03
CA ARG A 9 7.08 -4.34 12.13
C ARG A 9 7.58 -2.94 11.73
N GLY A 10 6.73 -2.10 11.16
CA GLY A 10 7.05 -0.73 10.81
C GLY A 10 6.60 -0.32 9.41
N LEU A 11 7.12 0.83 8.97
CA LEU A 11 6.84 1.41 7.67
C LEU A 11 7.61 0.67 6.57
N GLY A 12 6.94 0.38 5.46
CA GLY A 12 7.58 -0.10 4.24
C GLY A 12 7.83 1.04 3.23
N PRO A 13 8.09 0.69 1.96
CA PRO A 13 8.33 1.66 0.90
C PRO A 13 7.19 2.66 0.73
N LEU A 14 7.55 3.91 0.44
CA LEU A 14 6.64 4.98 0.03
C LEU A 14 7.03 5.43 -1.38
N VAL A 15 6.15 5.21 -2.35
CA VAL A 15 6.43 5.34 -3.78
C VAL A 15 5.53 6.41 -4.40
N THR A 16 6.13 7.31 -5.17
CA THR A 16 5.37 8.29 -5.95
C THR A 16 4.91 7.65 -7.26
N LEU A 17 3.61 7.68 -7.51
CA LEU A 17 2.98 7.16 -8.71
C LEU A 17 2.61 8.31 -9.65
N HIS A 18 3.13 8.22 -10.87
CA HIS A 18 2.93 9.20 -11.93
C HIS A 18 1.84 8.73 -12.91
N GLY A 19 0.83 9.57 -13.12
CA GLY A 19 -0.27 9.29 -14.05
C GLY A 19 -1.24 8.21 -13.55
N LYS A 20 -1.97 7.60 -14.50
CA LYS A 20 -2.98 6.58 -14.20
C LYS A 20 -2.33 5.22 -13.98
N VAL A 21 -2.53 4.66 -12.79
CA VAL A 21 -2.07 3.31 -12.45
C VAL A 21 -2.95 2.28 -13.16
N LYS A 22 -2.30 1.24 -13.69
CA LYS A 22 -2.95 0.08 -14.31
C LYS A 22 -2.50 -1.17 -13.55
N ALA A 23 -3.23 -2.27 -13.68
CA ALA A 23 -2.87 -3.53 -13.02
C ALA A 23 -1.40 -3.95 -13.27
N ALA A 24 -0.87 -3.77 -14.48
CA ALA A 24 0.53 -4.11 -14.78
C ALA A 24 1.54 -3.26 -13.99
N HIS A 25 1.22 -1.98 -13.74
CA HIS A 25 2.04 -1.14 -12.87
C HIS A 25 1.93 -1.58 -11.41
N TYR A 26 0.76 -2.05 -10.99
CA TYR A 26 0.59 -2.60 -9.64
C TYR A 26 1.42 -3.87 -9.44
N VAL A 27 1.45 -4.78 -10.41
CA VAL A 27 2.34 -5.96 -10.37
C VAL A 27 3.81 -5.54 -10.26
N ASN A 28 4.24 -4.46 -10.93
CA ASN A 28 5.60 -3.94 -10.75
C ASN A 28 5.82 -3.43 -9.31
N ILE A 29 4.84 -2.79 -8.67
CA ILE A 29 4.94 -2.39 -7.26
C ILE A 29 5.05 -3.64 -6.37
N LEU A 30 4.23 -4.67 -6.60
CA LEU A 30 4.29 -5.91 -5.84
C LEU A 30 5.69 -6.56 -5.95
N ARG A 31 6.18 -6.73 -7.18
CA ARG A 31 7.49 -7.33 -7.45
C ARG A 31 8.65 -6.49 -6.93
N ASP A 32 8.65 -5.18 -7.21
CA ASP A 32 9.84 -4.34 -7.01
C ASP A 32 9.87 -3.71 -5.61
N GLN A 33 8.75 -3.68 -4.89
CA GLN A 33 8.62 -3.00 -3.59
C GLN A 33 8.10 -3.92 -2.49
N VAL A 34 6.96 -4.60 -2.71
CA VAL A 34 6.33 -5.43 -1.66
C VAL A 34 7.14 -6.68 -1.39
N HIS A 35 7.50 -7.43 -2.41
CA HIS A 35 8.18 -8.71 -2.25
C HIS A 35 9.54 -8.57 -1.54
N PRO A 36 10.45 -7.65 -1.94
CA PRO A 36 11.68 -7.40 -1.19
C PRO A 36 11.43 -6.95 0.25
N PHE A 37 10.41 -6.12 0.49
CA PHE A 37 10.04 -5.68 1.82
C PHE A 37 9.57 -6.85 2.71
N VAL A 38 8.75 -7.75 2.16
CA VAL A 38 8.29 -8.96 2.85
C VAL A 38 9.47 -9.87 3.16
N GLN A 39 10.29 -10.21 2.17
CA GLN A 39 11.46 -11.09 2.34
C GLN A 39 12.45 -10.57 3.39
N THR A 40 12.60 -9.24 3.49
CA THR A 40 13.50 -8.63 4.46
C THR A 40 12.88 -8.52 5.86
N SER A 41 11.59 -8.17 5.94
CA SER A 41 10.94 -7.86 7.22
C SER A 41 10.33 -9.09 7.89
N PHE A 42 10.04 -10.14 7.12
CA PHE A 42 9.34 -11.36 7.56
C PHE A 42 10.11 -12.62 7.12
N PRO A 43 11.40 -12.77 7.48
CA PRO A 43 12.22 -13.88 7.01
C PRO A 43 11.68 -15.23 7.52
N GLY A 44 11.33 -16.12 6.59
CA GLY A 44 10.78 -17.45 6.90
C GLY A 44 9.32 -17.45 7.36
N GLU A 45 8.62 -16.32 7.22
CA GLU A 45 7.19 -16.20 7.46
C GLU A 45 6.44 -16.00 6.14
N CYS A 46 5.13 -16.24 6.13
CA CYS A 46 4.24 -15.97 5.01
C CYS A 46 3.14 -14.99 5.47
N PRO A 47 3.42 -13.68 5.51
CA PRO A 47 2.45 -12.70 5.95
C PRO A 47 1.29 -12.56 4.95
N LEU A 48 0.13 -12.14 5.46
CA LEU A 48 -1.02 -11.77 4.62
C LEU A 48 -0.88 -10.30 4.21
N TYR A 49 -0.92 -10.07 2.91
CA TYR A 49 -0.93 -8.76 2.29
C TYR A 49 -2.36 -8.28 2.08
N GLN A 50 -2.69 -7.12 2.64
CA GLN A 50 -4.00 -6.49 2.54
C GLN A 50 -3.97 -5.30 1.59
N ASP A 51 -4.93 -5.24 0.68
CA ASP A 51 -5.25 -4.05 -0.12
C ASP A 51 -6.77 -3.77 -0.15
N ASP A 52 -7.19 -2.69 -0.80
CA ASP A 52 -8.56 -2.15 -0.77
C ASP A 52 -9.53 -2.82 -1.76
N ASN A 53 -9.16 -3.98 -2.33
CA ASN A 53 -9.95 -4.71 -3.31
C ASN A 53 -10.33 -3.89 -4.58
N ALA A 54 -9.59 -2.82 -4.89
CA ALA A 54 -9.81 -2.04 -6.11
C ALA A 54 -9.75 -2.92 -7.37
N SER A 55 -10.40 -2.49 -8.46
CA SER A 55 -10.47 -3.27 -9.71
C SER A 55 -9.10 -3.58 -10.33
N ILE A 56 -8.08 -2.79 -10.02
CA ILE A 56 -6.70 -3.04 -10.44
C ILE A 56 -6.01 -4.11 -9.59
N HIS A 57 -6.38 -4.26 -8.31
CA HIS A 57 -5.82 -5.24 -7.36
C HIS A 57 -6.48 -6.62 -7.53
N THR A 58 -7.72 -6.65 -8.02
CA THR A 58 -8.44 -7.89 -8.37
C THR A 58 -8.20 -8.36 -9.81
N ALA A 59 -7.38 -7.64 -10.57
CA ALA A 59 -7.07 -8.03 -11.94
C ALA A 59 -6.38 -9.40 -11.99
N LYS A 60 -6.68 -10.21 -13.02
CA LYS A 60 -6.15 -11.56 -13.17
C LYS A 60 -4.62 -11.64 -13.01
N ILE A 61 -3.88 -10.68 -13.59
CA ILE A 61 -2.41 -10.65 -13.52
C ILE A 61 -1.87 -10.41 -12.11
N VAL A 62 -2.66 -9.80 -11.23
CA VAL A 62 -2.30 -9.59 -9.81
C VAL A 62 -2.53 -10.89 -9.04
N GLN A 63 -3.65 -11.56 -9.31
CA GLN A 63 -3.97 -12.87 -8.74
C GLN A 63 -2.94 -13.93 -9.15
N GLU A 64 -2.53 -13.92 -10.42
CA GLU A 64 -1.43 -14.78 -10.92
C GLU A 64 -0.11 -14.49 -10.19
N TRP A 65 0.22 -13.22 -9.95
CA TRP A 65 1.42 -12.87 -9.19
C TRP A 65 1.39 -13.42 -7.75
N PHE A 66 0.28 -13.31 -7.04
CA PHE A 66 0.17 -13.87 -5.68
C PHE A 66 0.20 -15.40 -5.69
N ALA A 67 -0.39 -16.06 -6.69
CA ALA A 67 -0.31 -17.50 -6.85
C ALA A 67 1.13 -17.99 -7.14
N GLU A 68 1.91 -17.23 -7.92
CA GLU A 68 3.33 -17.52 -8.17
C GLU A 68 4.20 -17.37 -6.92
N HIS A 69 3.78 -16.56 -5.95
CA HIS A 69 4.51 -16.29 -4.70
C HIS A 69 3.81 -16.92 -3.48
N GLU A 70 2.98 -17.95 -3.71
CA GLU A 70 2.31 -18.69 -2.65
C GLU A 70 3.35 -19.31 -1.69
N GLY A 71 3.14 -19.12 -0.39
CA GLY A 71 4.08 -19.53 0.65
C GLY A 71 5.13 -18.48 1.02
N GLU A 72 5.25 -17.41 0.24
CA GLU A 72 6.09 -16.25 0.56
C GLU A 72 5.26 -15.04 1.01
N VAL A 73 4.14 -14.80 0.34
CA VAL A 73 3.17 -13.76 0.69
C VAL A 73 1.77 -14.19 0.27
N GLY A 74 0.81 -14.16 1.19
CA GLY A 74 -0.59 -14.45 0.89
C GLY A 74 -1.36 -13.19 0.52
N HIS A 75 -2.31 -13.27 -0.42
CA HIS A 75 -3.27 -12.19 -0.64
C HIS A 75 -4.43 -12.35 0.34
N LEU A 76 -4.74 -11.32 1.12
CA LEU A 76 -5.90 -11.33 2.01
C LEU A 76 -7.19 -11.12 1.20
N ASP A 77 -8.11 -12.09 1.28
CA ASP A 77 -9.46 -11.93 0.76
C ASP A 77 -10.19 -10.82 1.51
N TRP A 78 -10.29 -9.65 0.89
CA TRP A 78 -10.85 -8.45 1.51
C TRP A 78 -12.26 -8.14 1.00
N PRO A 79 -13.26 -7.91 1.88
CA PRO A 79 -14.58 -7.52 1.46
C PRO A 79 -14.53 -6.15 0.73
N PRO A 80 -15.24 -6.00 -0.40
CA PRO A 80 -15.31 -4.71 -1.08
C PRO A 80 -15.99 -3.66 -0.19
N GLN A 81 -15.57 -2.40 -0.32
CA GLN A 81 -16.14 -1.24 0.38
C GLN A 81 -15.97 -1.21 1.90
N SER A 82 -14.88 -1.79 2.42
CA SER A 82 -14.51 -1.70 3.85
C SER A 82 -13.23 -0.89 4.08
N PRO A 83 -13.23 0.43 3.80
CA PRO A 83 -12.06 1.29 4.03
C PRO A 83 -11.76 1.50 5.52
N ASP A 84 -12.78 1.41 6.38
CA ASP A 84 -12.68 1.50 7.84
C ASP A 84 -11.84 0.38 8.48
N LEU A 85 -11.75 -0.75 7.78
CA LEU A 85 -10.96 -1.89 8.21
C LEU A 85 -9.52 -1.86 7.63
N ASN A 86 -9.19 -0.89 6.77
CA ASN A 86 -7.85 -0.75 6.20
C ASN A 86 -7.00 0.22 7.04
N ILE A 87 -6.06 -0.33 7.80
CA ILE A 87 -5.22 0.42 8.76
C ILE A 87 -4.44 1.55 8.05
N ILE A 88 -4.08 1.38 6.78
CA ILE A 88 -3.33 2.42 6.06
C ILE A 88 -4.19 3.66 5.76
N GLU A 89 -5.51 3.54 5.65
CA GLU A 89 -6.41 4.67 5.44
C GLU A 89 -6.41 5.61 6.65
N HIS A 90 -6.33 5.05 7.86
CA HIS A 90 -6.18 5.85 9.08
C HIS A 90 -4.85 6.62 9.10
N LEU A 91 -3.77 5.98 8.63
CA LEU A 91 -2.47 6.65 8.49
C LEU A 91 -2.51 7.77 7.45
N TRP A 92 -3.16 7.55 6.30
CA TRP A 92 -3.35 8.58 5.28
C TRP A 92 -4.16 9.76 5.81
N GLY A 93 -5.27 9.52 6.50
CA GLY A 93 -6.07 10.58 7.11
C GLY A 93 -5.27 11.40 8.14
N TYR A 94 -4.45 10.73 8.96
CA TYR A 94 -3.54 11.44 9.87
C TYR A 94 -2.51 12.29 9.12
N LEU A 95 -1.84 11.74 8.11
CA LEU A 95 -0.82 12.45 7.31
C LEU A 95 -1.43 13.66 6.59
N GLU A 96 -2.59 13.50 5.98
CA GLU A 96 -3.32 14.59 5.33
C GLU A 96 -3.64 15.70 6.34
N SER A 97 -4.14 15.35 7.53
CA SER A 97 -4.43 16.34 8.58
C SER A 97 -3.19 17.16 8.97
N LYS A 98 -2.02 16.51 9.07
CA LYS A 98 -0.76 17.18 9.42
C LYS A 98 -0.28 18.10 8.31
N LEU A 99 -0.33 17.65 7.06
CA LEU A 99 0.05 18.46 5.90
C LEU A 99 -0.84 19.70 5.77
N VAL A 100 -2.16 19.56 6.00
CA VAL A 100 -3.09 20.69 6.00
C VAL A 100 -2.74 21.68 7.10
N LEU A 101 -2.50 21.21 8.33
CA LEU A 101 -2.11 22.09 9.44
C LEU A 101 -0.81 22.85 9.18
N ASP A 102 0.20 22.17 8.63
CA ASP A 102 1.48 22.80 8.28
C ASP A 102 1.31 23.82 7.16
N SER A 103 0.44 23.56 6.17
CA SER A 103 0.12 24.53 5.12
C SER A 103 -0.55 25.79 5.68
N LEU A 104 -1.46 25.64 6.65
CA LEU A 104 -2.17 26.74 7.31
C LEU A 104 -1.22 27.55 8.22
N HIS A 105 -0.30 26.90 8.92
CA HIS A 105 0.75 27.59 9.67
C HIS A 105 1.67 28.37 8.74
N ASN A 106 2.14 27.78 7.64
CA ASN A 106 3.02 28.46 6.69
C ASN A 106 2.35 29.65 5.98
N LEU A 107 1.01 29.66 5.86
CA LEU A 107 0.24 30.82 5.38
C LEU A 107 0.10 31.93 6.43
N ARG A 108 0.02 31.58 7.72
CA ARG A 108 -0.11 32.56 8.82
C ARG A 108 1.17 33.32 9.16
N PHE A 109 2.35 32.82 8.78
CA PHE A 109 3.64 33.44 9.08
C PHE A 109 4.32 34.09 7.86
N ARG A 110 3.61 34.21 6.72
CA ARG A 110 4.02 35.05 5.59
C ARG A 110 3.37 36.44 5.69
N HIS A 111 3.87 37.28 6.60
CA HIS A 111 3.60 38.71 6.63
C HIS A 111 4.90 39.47 6.91
#